data_AF-A0A6A5VFB1-F1
#
_entry.id   AF-A0A6A5VFB1-F1
#
_cell.length_a   1.000
_cell.length_b   1.000
_cell.length_c   1.000
_cell.angle_alpha   90.00
_cell.angle_beta   90.00
_cell.angle_gamma   90.00
#
_symmetry.space_group_name_H-M   'P 1'
#
loop_
_entity.id
_entity.type
_entity.pdbx_description
1 polymer ?
#
loop_
_entity_poly.entity_id
_entity_poly.type
_entity_poly.pdbx_seq_one_letter_code
_entity_poly.pdbx_strand_id
1 'polypeptide(L)'
;MVVFALFIISKSGGLIYNREFHAGLQKLNSNDLLMLAGSFHGMHAITKSLCPNPPVPPPPSSTNAASLAPSPFTHRATGLEVLETSQFRMQCFQTLTGIKFLLFTEPQQPNIDTMMKKIYELYADFVMKNPFYTVEMPIRCEKFDRGLDGFVKLRG
;
A
#
# COMPACT_ATOMS: atom_id res chain seq x y z
N MET A 1 4.30 -17.88 9.10
CA MET A 1 4.30 -16.96 7.95
C MET A 1 3.08 -16.07 8.10
N VAL A 2 3.30 -14.97 8.81
CA VAL A 2 2.25 -14.13 9.39
C VAL A 2 2.22 -12.76 8.72
N VAL A 3 1.02 -12.29 8.40
CA VAL A 3 0.76 -10.88 8.09
C VAL A 3 0.29 -10.19 9.36
N PHE A 4 1.02 -9.20 9.83
CA PHE A 4 0.73 -8.49 11.07
C PHE A 4 -0.34 -7.41 10.87
N ALA A 5 -0.13 -6.49 9.93
CA ALA A 5 -0.99 -5.34 9.74
C ALA A 5 -0.97 -4.78 8.31
N LEU A 6 -2.04 -4.09 7.94
CA LEU A 6 -2.14 -3.30 6.71
C LEU A 6 -2.44 -1.84 7.06
N PHE A 7 -1.60 -0.93 6.59
CA PHE A 7 -1.87 0.50 6.63
C PHE A 7 -2.13 1.00 5.20
N ILE A 8 -3.07 1.95 5.06
CA ILE A 8 -3.28 2.67 3.80
C ILE A 8 -3.09 4.15 4.07
N ILE A 9 -2.13 4.73 3.35
CA ILE A 9 -1.77 6.13 3.42
C ILE A 9 -2.28 6.81 2.14
N SER A 10 -2.97 7.93 2.32
CA SER A 10 -3.55 8.70 1.24
C SER A 10 -2.49 9.34 0.34
N LYS A 11 -2.95 10.01 -0.74
CA LYS A 11 -2.05 10.74 -1.62
C LYS A 11 -1.35 11.87 -0.88
N SER A 12 -2.05 12.54 0.04
CA SER A 12 -1.52 13.64 0.86
C SER A 12 -0.62 13.17 2.02
N GLY A 13 -0.48 11.86 2.25
CA GLY A 13 0.37 11.32 3.32
C GLY A 13 -0.34 11.08 4.65
N GLY A 14 -1.66 11.28 4.72
CA GLY A 14 -2.45 10.95 5.91
C GLY A 14 -2.77 9.46 6.00
N LEU A 15 -2.77 8.91 7.20
CA LEU A 15 -3.27 7.55 7.44
C LEU A 15 -4.80 7.52 7.28
N ILE A 16 -5.29 6.77 6.30
CA ILE A 16 -6.74 6.62 6.05
C ILE A 16 -7.27 5.25 6.45
N TYR A 17 -6.40 4.29 6.73
CA TYR A 17 -6.80 2.97 7.22
C TYR A 17 -5.68 2.27 7.96
N ASN A 18 -6.04 1.56 9.02
CA ASN A 18 -5.18 0.66 9.77
C ASN A 18 -5.99 -0.58 10.15
N ARG A 19 -5.45 -1.76 9.89
CA ARG A 19 -5.99 -3.03 10.39
C ARG A 19 -4.89 -3.96 10.82
N GLU A 20 -5.02 -4.49 12.03
CA GLU A 20 -4.20 -5.56 12.56
C GLU A 20 -4.88 -6.92 12.28
N PHE A 21 -4.10 -7.89 11.81
CA PHE A 21 -4.56 -9.25 11.54
C PHE A 21 -4.05 -10.24 12.58
N HIS A 22 -2.80 -10.08 13.02
CA HIS A 22 -2.14 -10.93 14.01
C HIS A 22 -1.32 -10.08 14.99
N ALA A 23 -1.19 -10.57 16.22
CA ALA A 23 -0.31 -9.97 17.22
C ALA A 23 1.16 -10.15 16.83
N GLY A 24 2.03 -9.27 17.35
CA GLY A 24 3.48 -9.34 17.14
C GLY A 24 4.13 -7.97 16.98
N LEU A 25 3.37 -7.00 16.46
CA LEU A 25 3.78 -5.59 16.46
C LEU A 25 3.42 -4.92 17.79
N GLN A 26 4.25 -3.95 18.19
CA GLN A 26 3.93 -3.06 19.30
C GLN A 26 2.70 -2.22 18.95
N LYS A 27 1.77 -2.10 19.89
CA LYS A 27 0.55 -1.32 19.69
C LYS A 27 0.87 0.16 19.83
N LEU A 28 0.65 0.89 18.75
CA LEU A 28 0.78 2.33 18.69
C LEU A 28 -0.60 2.98 18.95
N ASN A 29 -0.60 4.14 19.59
CA ASN A 29 -1.84 4.92 19.71
C ASN A 29 -2.17 5.59 18.36
N SER A 30 -3.36 6.18 18.27
CA SER A 30 -3.83 6.81 17.02
C SER A 30 -2.93 7.95 16.54
N ASN A 31 -2.38 8.77 17.44
CA ASN A 31 -1.51 9.89 17.06
C ASN A 31 -0.16 9.40 16.53
N ASP A 32 0.40 8.36 17.16
CA ASP A 32 1.66 7.75 16.72
C ASP A 32 1.52 7.12 15.33
N LEU A 33 0.38 6.47 15.05
CA LEU A 33 0.07 5.92 13.73
C LEU A 33 -0.07 7.02 12.67
N LEU A 34 -0.70 8.15 13.00
CA LEU A 34 -0.78 9.31 12.10
C LEU A 34 0.61 9.88 11.80
N MET A 35 1.45 10.01 12.84
CA MET A 35 2.81 10.51 12.71
C MET A 35 3.67 9.55 11.87
N LEU A 36 3.56 8.23 12.10
CA LEU A 36 4.24 7.19 11.32
C LEU A 36 3.88 7.28 9.83
N ALA A 37 2.60 7.45 9.50
CA ALA A 37 2.17 7.59 8.11
C ALA A 37 2.77 8.82 7.43
N GLY A 38 2.76 9.97 8.12
CA GLY A 38 3.39 11.20 7.63
C GLY A 38 4.91 11.06 7.46
N SER A 39 5.59 10.46 8.43
CA SER A 39 7.03 10.19 8.35
C SER A 39 7.38 9.24 7.19
N PHE A 40 6.61 8.17 7.02
CA PHE A 40 6.79 7.26 5.89
C PHE A 40 6.56 7.98 4.57
N HIS A 41 5.53 8.83 4.46
CA HIS A 41 5.26 9.61 3.26
C HIS A 41 6.45 10.48 2.86
N GLY A 42 7.07 11.18 3.83
CA GLY A 42 8.28 11.96 3.62
C GLY A 42 9.47 11.08 3.21
N MET A 43 9.71 9.97 3.92
CA MET A 43 10.79 9.03 3.62
C MET A 43 10.67 8.44 2.21
N HIS A 44 9.45 8.09 1.79
CA HIS A 44 9.17 7.58 0.45
C HIS A 44 9.46 8.63 -0.64
N ALA A 45 9.18 9.91 -0.39
CA ALA A 45 9.54 10.99 -1.31
C ALA A 45 11.07 11.22 -1.38
N ILE A 46 11.76 11.21 -0.24
CA ILE A 46 13.22 11.38 -0.16
C ILE A 46 13.93 10.26 -0.93
N THR A 47 13.57 9.00 -0.65
CA THR A 47 14.16 7.83 -1.33
C THR A 47 13.93 7.85 -2.83
N LYS A 48 12.78 8.38 -3.29
CA LYS A 48 12.53 8.62 -4.71
C LYS A 48 13.49 9.66 -5.30
N SER A 49 13.75 10.77 -4.60
CA SER A 49 14.70 11.80 -5.02
C SER A 49 16.15 11.33 -5.01
N LEU A 50 16.49 10.35 -4.18
CA LEU A 50 17.82 9.73 -4.13
C LEU A 50 18.03 8.64 -5.19
N CYS A 51 17.03 8.35 -6.04
CA CYS A 51 17.14 7.32 -7.06
C CYS A 51 18.25 7.68 -8.08
N PRO A 52 19.31 6.86 -8.22
CA PRO A 52 20.48 7.22 -9.04
C PRO A 52 20.19 7.26 -10.54
N ASN A 53 19.12 6.61 -11.00
CA ASN A 53 18.65 6.67 -12.38
C ASN A 53 17.12 6.86 -12.39
N PRO A 54 16.64 8.11 -12.30
CA PRO A 54 15.21 8.37 -12.29
C PRO A 54 14.59 7.88 -13.61
N PRO A 55 13.42 7.20 -13.58
CA PRO A 55 12.75 6.78 -14.80
C PRO A 55 12.49 7.99 -15.69
N VAL A 56 13.11 8.02 -16.88
CA VAL A 56 12.85 9.06 -17.87
C VAL A 56 11.38 8.94 -18.29
N PRO A 57 10.57 10.02 -18.25
CA PRO A 57 9.23 9.99 -18.80
C PRO A 57 9.30 9.50 -20.25
N PRO A 58 8.44 8.58 -20.69
CA PRO A 58 8.43 8.18 -22.09
C PRO A 58 8.29 9.45 -22.95
N PRO A 59 9.08 9.59 -24.03
CA PRO A 59 8.93 10.72 -24.92
C PRO A 59 7.49 10.77 -25.45
N PRO A 60 6.96 11.94 -25.82
CA PRO A 60 5.67 12.05 -26.50
C PRO A 60 5.79 11.44 -27.90
N SER A 61 5.87 10.11 -28.01
CA SER A 61 5.92 9.40 -29.27
C SER A 61 4.50 9.15 -29.76
N SER A 62 4.14 9.91 -30.79
CA SER A 62 3.12 9.58 -31.77
C SER A 62 3.39 8.17 -32.33
N THR A 63 2.63 7.17 -31.89
CA THR A 63 2.32 5.95 -32.68
C THR A 63 1.31 5.10 -31.92
N ASN A 64 0.31 4.61 -32.66
CA ASN A 64 -0.82 3.80 -32.20
C ASN A 64 -0.39 2.41 -31.70
N ALA A 65 0.27 2.32 -30.55
CA ALA A 65 0.31 1.09 -29.79
C ALA A 65 -0.96 1.03 -28.92
N ALA A 66 -1.83 0.06 -29.21
CA ALA A 66 -3.08 -0.17 -28.51
C ALA A 66 -2.88 -0.06 -26.99
N SER A 67 -3.65 0.83 -26.36
CA SER A 67 -3.62 1.15 -24.95
C SER A 67 -4.07 -0.04 -24.10
N LEU A 68 -3.22 -1.03 -23.89
CA LEU A 68 -3.30 -1.83 -22.68
C LEU A 68 -2.92 -0.87 -21.55
N ALA A 69 -3.90 -0.48 -20.74
CA ALA A 69 -3.69 0.38 -19.59
C ALA A 69 -2.46 -0.15 -18.82
N PRO A 70 -1.44 0.68 -18.52
CA PRO A 70 -0.25 0.22 -17.83
C PRO A 70 -0.70 -0.48 -16.54
N SER A 71 -0.30 -1.75 -16.38
CA SER A 71 -0.62 -2.50 -15.18
C SER A 71 -0.16 -1.69 -13.96
N PRO A 72 -1.00 -1.47 -12.94
CA PRO A 72 -0.60 -0.70 -11.77
C PRO A 72 0.57 -1.35 -11.00
N PHE A 73 0.93 -2.60 -11.32
CA PHE A 73 2.04 -3.37 -10.75
C PHE A 73 3.30 -3.40 -11.63
N THR A 74 3.33 -2.66 -12.75
CA THR A 74 4.52 -2.60 -13.60
C THR A 74 5.62 -1.81 -12.89
N HIS A 75 6.83 -2.38 -12.83
CA HIS A 75 8.00 -1.92 -12.06
C HIS A 75 8.37 -0.45 -12.38
N ARG A 76 7.77 0.49 -11.68
CA ARG A 76 8.10 1.93 -11.74
C ARG A 76 8.81 2.28 -10.45
N ALA A 77 9.92 3.01 -10.49
CA ALA A 77 10.52 3.53 -9.27
C ALA A 77 9.52 4.45 -8.56
N THR A 78 8.93 3.99 -7.46
CA THR A 78 7.90 4.73 -6.71
C THR A 78 8.48 5.48 -5.51
N GLY A 79 9.49 4.90 -4.86
CA GLY A 79 10.18 5.42 -3.68
C GLY A 79 10.63 4.26 -2.80
N LEU A 80 10.57 4.40 -1.48
CA LEU A 80 10.79 3.31 -0.52
C LEU A 80 9.73 2.22 -0.71
N GLU A 81 10.16 1.03 -1.15
CA GLU A 81 9.30 -0.11 -1.45
C GLU A 81 9.41 -1.24 -0.41
N VAL A 82 10.59 -1.42 0.19
CA VAL A 82 10.82 -2.48 1.18
C VAL A 82 11.63 -1.92 2.35
N LEU A 83 11.17 -2.17 3.56
CA LEU A 83 11.95 -2.02 4.79
C LEU A 83 11.90 -3.35 5.53
N GLU A 84 13.05 -3.95 5.77
CA GLU A 84 13.17 -5.27 6.38
C GLU A 84 14.08 -5.21 7.60
N THR A 85 13.67 -5.93 8.65
CA THR A 85 14.43 -6.15 9.88
C THR A 85 14.47 -7.64 10.17
N SER A 86 15.19 -8.06 11.22
CA SER A 86 15.16 -9.46 11.67
C SER A 86 13.80 -9.92 12.19
N GLN A 87 12.89 -8.99 12.53
CA GLN A 87 11.60 -9.30 13.16
C GLN A 87 10.41 -9.13 12.22
N PHE A 88 10.47 -8.17 11.30
CA PHE A 88 9.39 -7.90 10.36
C PHE A 88 9.89 -7.33 9.05
N ARG A 89 9.05 -7.45 8.03
CA ARG A 89 9.17 -6.80 6.73
C ARG A 89 7.95 -5.95 6.46
N MET A 90 8.18 -4.70 6.08
CA MET A 90 7.18 -3.76 5.60
C MET A 90 7.34 -3.61 4.07
N GLN A 91 6.34 -4.04 3.32
CA GLN A 91 6.25 -3.84 1.88
C GLN A 91 5.35 -2.64 1.59
N CYS A 92 5.82 -1.71 0.76
CA CYS A 92 5.03 -0.59 0.26
C CYS A 92 4.66 -0.80 -1.21
N PHE A 93 3.38 -0.65 -1.52
CA PHE A 93 2.86 -0.53 -2.89
C PHE A 93 2.17 0.81 -3.08
N GLN A 94 2.70 1.64 -3.98
CA GLN A 94 2.09 2.90 -4.37
C GLN A 94 1.27 2.74 -5.65
N THR A 95 0.01 3.17 -5.62
CA THR A 95 -0.86 3.20 -6.81
C THR A 95 -0.51 4.38 -7.72
N LEU A 96 -0.98 4.33 -8.98
CA LEU A 96 -0.88 5.46 -9.91
C LEU A 96 -1.58 6.74 -9.40
N THR A 97 -2.60 6.59 -8.54
CA THR A 97 -3.31 7.70 -7.89
C THR A 97 -2.55 8.26 -6.68
N GLY A 98 -1.45 7.63 -6.27
CA GLY A 98 -0.54 8.10 -5.22
C GLY A 98 -0.82 7.55 -3.81
N ILE A 99 -1.83 6.69 -3.66
CA ILE A 99 -2.17 5.99 -2.42
C ILE A 99 -1.11 4.92 -2.16
N LYS A 100 -0.71 4.73 -0.90
CA LYS A 100 0.33 3.77 -0.50
C LYS A 100 -0.27 2.72 0.43
N PHE A 101 -0.06 1.46 0.09
CA PHE A 101 -0.43 0.31 0.90
C PHE A 101 0.83 -0.23 1.56
N LEU A 102 0.87 -0.20 2.89
CA LEU A 102 1.97 -0.76 3.68
C LEU A 102 1.51 -2.06 4.33
N LEU A 103 2.13 -3.16 3.93
CA LEU A 103 1.86 -4.48 4.47
C LEU A 103 3.02 -4.90 5.38
N PHE A 104 2.72 -5.12 6.65
CA PHE A 104 3.67 -5.61 7.65
C PHE A 104 3.52 -7.11 7.80
N THR A 105 4.64 -7.82 7.69
CA THR A 105 4.70 -9.29 7.63
C THR A 105 5.94 -9.81 8.35
N GLU A 106 6.03 -11.12 8.59
CA GLU A 106 7.31 -11.76 8.89
C GLU A 106 8.27 -11.66 7.69
N PRO A 107 9.60 -11.58 7.89
CA PRO A 107 10.54 -11.38 6.79
C PRO A 107 10.47 -12.43 5.69
N GLN A 108 10.14 -13.68 6.03
CA GLN A 108 10.08 -14.80 5.08
C GLN A 108 8.70 -14.97 4.42
N GLN A 109 7.77 -14.01 4.57
CA GLN A 109 6.43 -14.13 3.98
C GLN A 109 6.47 -14.24 2.44
N PRO A 110 5.94 -15.31 1.83
CA PRO A 110 5.93 -15.49 0.39
C PRO A 110 4.76 -14.76 -0.25
N ASN A 111 4.81 -14.60 -1.57
CA ASN A 111 3.69 -14.12 -2.40
C ASN A 111 3.14 -12.73 -2.00
N ILE A 112 3.96 -11.88 -1.38
CA ILE A 112 3.57 -10.54 -0.92
C ILE A 112 2.97 -9.71 -2.06
N ASP A 113 3.55 -9.74 -3.26
CA ASP A 113 3.03 -8.98 -4.41
C ASP A 113 1.63 -9.43 -4.83
N THR A 114 1.36 -10.73 -4.80
CA THR A 114 0.04 -11.29 -5.11
C THR A 114 -0.97 -10.91 -4.04
N MET A 115 -0.57 -10.95 -2.76
CA MET A 115 -1.41 -10.48 -1.66
C MET A 115 -1.73 -9.00 -1.79
N MET A 116 -0.73 -8.18 -2.08
CA MET A 116 -0.87 -6.74 -2.26
C MET A 116 -1.82 -6.41 -3.42
N LYS A 117 -1.69 -7.12 -4.54
CA LYS A 117 -2.63 -7.01 -5.66
C LYS A 117 -4.05 -7.32 -5.24
N LYS A 118 -4.26 -8.40 -4.47
CA LYS A 118 -5.60 -8.78 -4.02
C LYS A 118 -6.19 -7.78 -3.03
N ILE A 119 -5.38 -7.24 -2.13
CA ILE A 119 -5.76 -6.16 -1.21
C ILE A 119 -6.20 -4.92 -1.99
N TYR A 120 -5.46 -4.54 -3.04
CA TYR A 120 -5.82 -3.42 -3.89
C TYR A 120 -7.14 -3.66 -4.66
N GLU A 121 -7.38 -4.87 -5.16
CA GLU A 121 -8.67 -5.24 -5.76
C GLU A 121 -9.83 -5.07 -4.77
N LEU A 122 -9.68 -5.58 -3.54
CA LEU A 122 -10.68 -5.43 -2.47
C LEU A 122 -10.95 -3.95 -2.14
N TYR A 123 -9.89 -3.13 -2.10
CA TYR A 123 -10.01 -1.69 -1.90
C TYR A 123 -10.80 -1.03 -3.04
N ALA A 124 -10.46 -1.34 -4.29
CA ALA A 124 -11.16 -0.80 -5.45
C ALA A 124 -12.64 -1.22 -5.46
N ASP A 125 -12.95 -2.46 -5.12
CA ASP A 125 -14.32 -2.99 -5.15
C ASP A 125 -15.20 -2.49 -4.01
N PHE A 126 -14.68 -2.41 -2.79
CA PHE A 126 -15.48 -2.09 -1.60
C PHE A 126 -15.38 -0.63 -1.15
N VAL A 127 -14.26 0.03 -1.41
CA VAL A 127 -14.04 1.42 -0.97
C VAL A 127 -14.32 2.39 -2.12
N MET A 128 -13.69 2.19 -3.29
CA MET A 128 -13.84 3.15 -4.41
C MET A 128 -15.21 3.10 -5.07
N LYS A 129 -15.92 1.97 -5.02
CA LYS A 129 -17.30 1.86 -5.52
C LYS A 129 -18.36 2.25 -4.49
N ASN A 130 -17.98 2.61 -3.26
CA ASN A 130 -18.94 3.05 -2.25
C ASN A 130 -19.28 4.55 -2.47
N PRO A 131 -20.53 4.90 -2.86
CA PRO A 131 -20.90 6.28 -3.17
C PRO A 131 -20.83 7.22 -1.95
N PHE A 132 -20.79 6.67 -0.73
CA PHE A 132 -20.71 7.44 0.51
C PHE A 132 -19.27 7.64 1.00
N TYR A 133 -18.28 7.05 0.32
CA TYR A 133 -16.89 7.23 0.69
C TYR A 133 -16.31 8.49 0.06
N THR A 134 -15.76 9.36 0.90
CA THR A 134 -14.99 10.53 0.45
C THR A 134 -13.50 10.17 0.38
N VAL A 135 -12.87 10.40 -0.77
CA VAL A 135 -11.43 10.17 -0.97
C VAL A 135 -10.62 11.00 0.02
N GLU A 136 -9.44 10.52 0.41
CA GLU A 136 -8.55 11.10 1.44
C GLU A 136 -9.09 11.05 2.89
N MET A 137 -10.32 10.58 3.13
CA MET A 137 -10.89 10.43 4.48
C MET A 137 -10.70 9.01 5.03
N PRO A 138 -10.77 8.81 6.36
CA PRO A 138 -10.66 7.49 6.96
C PRO A 138 -11.69 6.50 6.40
N ILE A 139 -11.22 5.31 6.01
CA ILE A 139 -12.04 4.24 5.46
C ILE A 139 -12.79 3.55 6.60
N ARG A 140 -14.12 3.68 6.60
CA ARG A 140 -15.04 2.97 7.50
C ARG A 140 -15.96 2.09 6.66
N CYS A 141 -15.46 0.93 6.24
CA CYS A 141 -16.19 0.03 5.34
C CYS A 141 -16.12 -1.41 5.84
N GLU A 142 -17.19 -1.88 6.48
CA GLU A 142 -17.23 -3.25 7.03
C GLU A 142 -17.10 -4.35 5.97
N LYS A 143 -17.54 -4.10 4.74
CA LYS A 143 -17.39 -5.07 3.64
C LYS A 143 -15.91 -5.26 3.29
N PHE A 144 -15.16 -4.16 3.28
CA PHE A 144 -13.72 -4.19 3.06
C PHE A 144 -13.01 -4.92 4.21
N ASP A 145 -13.37 -4.58 5.44
CA ASP A 145 -12.90 -5.21 6.66
C ASP A 145 -13.05 -6.73 6.65
N ARG A 146 -14.26 -7.21 6.37
CA ARG A 146 -14.56 -8.65 6.29
C ARG A 146 -13.83 -9.32 5.12
N GLY A 147 -13.75 -8.64 3.98
CA GLY A 147 -13.02 -9.14 2.81
C GLY A 147 -11.53 -9.33 3.08
N LEU A 148 -10.91 -8.38 3.78
CA LEU A 148 -9.52 -8.47 4.21
C LEU A 148 -9.30 -9.57 5.23
N ASP A 149 -10.14 -9.67 6.26
CA ASP A 149 -10.00 -10.73 7.26
C ASP A 149 -10.16 -12.11 6.64
N GLY A 150 -11.18 -12.31 5.80
CA GLY A 150 -11.36 -13.57 5.08
C GLY A 150 -10.19 -13.90 4.16
N PHE A 151 -9.56 -12.90 3.54
CA PHE A 151 -8.41 -13.16 2.66
C PHE A 151 -7.11 -13.42 3.42
N VAL A 152 -6.80 -12.59 4.43
CA VAL A 152 -5.50 -12.55 5.10
C VAL A 152 -5.42 -13.56 6.25
N LYS A 153 -6.48 -13.71 7.06
CA LYS A 153 -6.46 -14.64 8.21
C LYS A 153 -6.67 -16.10 7.81
N LEU A 154 -7.33 -16.40 6.70
CA LEU A 154 -7.51 -17.78 6.22
C LEU A 154 -6.29 -18.36 5.50
N ARG A 155 -5.28 -17.53 5.18
CA ARG A 155 -4.07 -17.92 4.44
C ARG A 155 -2.76 -17.75 5.23
N GLY A 156 -2.85 -17.37 6.50
CA GLY A 156 -1.73 -17.31 7.44
C GLY A 156 -1.50 -18.63 8.16
#